data_AF-A0A7Y8X5Q5-F1
#
_entry.id   AF-A0A7Y8X5Q5-F1
#
_cell.length_a   1.000
_cell.length_b   1.000
_cell.length_c   1.000
_cell.angle_alpha   90.00
_cell.angle_beta   90.00
_cell.angle_gamma   90.00
#
_symmetry.space_group_name_H-M   'P 1'
#
loop_
_entity.id
_entity.type
_entity.pdbx_description
1 polymer ?
#
loop_
_entity_poly.entity_id
_entity_poly.type
_entity_poly.pdbx_seq_one_letter_code
_entity_poly.pdbx_strand_id
1 'polypeptide(L)'
;MSSQDAHHTSDVPAVGADSPFREGRIARDDAPQFVLPLVVRIEKAEPPARTDALETAARAVLVLLSDERAHGEGEWAQAVRDWQDARIRKVVRRARGAEWRKAGTLPGITVHGASAEVRVFPPIPLDGWPKELAKLQVSGTDLDDPEPVSYTQL
;
A
#
# COMPACT_ATOMS: atom_id res chain seq x y z
N MET A 1 -15.46 -3.56 -70.44
CA MET A 1 -15.67 -4.60 -69.40
C MET A 1 -14.53 -4.45 -68.41
N SER A 2 -14.87 -4.26 -67.14
CA SER A 2 -14.08 -3.62 -66.09
C SER A 2 -12.73 -4.27 -65.79
N SER A 3 -11.70 -3.44 -65.65
CA SER A 3 -10.45 -3.75 -64.96
C SER A 3 -10.74 -4.00 -63.48
N GLN A 4 -10.32 -5.15 -62.98
CA GLN A 4 -10.38 -5.53 -61.58
C GLN A 4 -9.14 -4.96 -60.88
N ASP A 5 -9.28 -3.80 -60.23
CA ASP A 5 -8.29 -3.31 -59.28
C ASP A 5 -8.49 -4.05 -57.95
N ALA A 6 -7.69 -5.08 -57.72
CA ALA A 6 -7.58 -5.71 -56.42
C ALA A 6 -6.85 -4.75 -55.47
N HIS A 7 -7.59 -4.11 -54.56
CA HIS A 7 -6.99 -3.48 -53.39
C HIS A 7 -6.34 -4.56 -52.52
N HIS A 8 -5.02 -4.72 -52.68
CA HIS A 8 -4.19 -5.45 -51.74
C HIS A 8 -4.02 -4.57 -50.50
N THR A 9 -4.92 -4.76 -49.52
CA THR A 9 -4.78 -4.17 -48.20
C THR A 9 -3.48 -4.71 -47.61
N SER A 10 -2.46 -3.86 -47.54
CA SER A 10 -1.20 -4.15 -46.87
C SER A 10 -1.51 -4.50 -45.42
N ASP A 11 -1.32 -5.77 -45.06
CA ASP A 11 -1.39 -6.25 -43.68
C ASP A 11 -0.13 -5.76 -42.97
N VAL A 12 -0.18 -4.51 -42.51
CA VAL A 12 0.91 -3.93 -41.72
C VAL A 12 0.80 -4.55 -40.33
N PRO A 13 1.73 -5.40 -39.88
CA PRO A 13 1.66 -5.96 -38.55
C PRO A 13 1.70 -4.81 -37.55
N ALA A 14 0.80 -4.86 -36.55
CA ALA A 14 0.75 -3.87 -35.49
C ALA A 14 2.15 -3.71 -34.88
N VAL A 15 2.66 -2.49 -34.88
CA VAL A 15 3.95 -2.13 -34.29
C VAL A 15 3.98 -2.64 -32.85
N GLY A 16 4.88 -3.60 -32.57
CA GLY A 16 5.07 -4.17 -31.24
C GLY A 16 4.53 -5.60 -31.02
N ALA A 17 4.10 -6.32 -32.06
CA ALA A 17 3.67 -7.72 -31.95
C ALA A 17 4.73 -8.64 -31.30
N ASP A 18 6.03 -8.31 -31.46
CA ASP A 18 7.20 -9.04 -30.93
C ASP A 18 7.92 -8.31 -29.78
N SER A 19 7.27 -7.37 -29.09
CA SER A 19 7.93 -6.65 -27.99
C SER A 19 8.22 -7.57 -26.79
N PRO A 20 9.47 -7.66 -26.31
CA PRO A 20 9.84 -8.43 -25.11
C PRO A 20 9.24 -7.84 -23.82
N PHE A 21 8.60 -6.67 -23.89
CA PHE A 21 7.85 -6.05 -22.79
C PHE A 21 6.37 -6.47 -22.75
N ARG A 22 5.95 -7.41 -23.59
CA ARG A 22 4.65 -8.07 -23.41
C ARG A 22 4.80 -9.05 -22.24
N GLU A 23 4.81 -8.48 -21.04
CA GLU A 23 4.70 -9.20 -19.78
C GLU A 23 3.36 -9.94 -19.84
N GLY A 24 3.39 -11.20 -20.30
CA GLY A 24 2.23 -12.08 -20.24
C GLY A 24 1.74 -12.04 -18.80
N ARG A 25 0.44 -11.80 -18.61
CA ARG A 25 -0.23 -11.69 -17.30
C ARG A 25 0.43 -12.68 -16.33
N ILE A 26 1.30 -12.18 -15.46
CA ILE A 26 2.09 -13.03 -14.57
C ILE A 26 1.06 -13.71 -13.66
N ALA A 27 1.17 -15.01 -13.39
CA ALA A 27 0.20 -15.75 -12.56
C ALA A 27 -0.15 -15.07 -11.21
N ARG A 28 0.74 -14.20 -10.70
CA ARG A 28 0.54 -13.33 -9.52
C ARG A 28 -0.56 -12.28 -9.68
N ASP A 29 -0.96 -11.92 -10.91
CA ASP A 29 -2.01 -10.95 -11.18
C ASP A 29 -3.42 -11.54 -11.07
N ASP A 30 -3.54 -12.87 -11.23
CA ASP A 30 -4.80 -13.61 -11.12
C ASP A 30 -5.07 -14.12 -9.69
N ALA A 31 -4.07 -14.07 -8.81
CA ALA A 31 -4.22 -14.42 -7.40
C ALA A 31 -5.07 -13.38 -6.63
N PRO A 32 -5.82 -13.79 -5.58
CA PRO A 32 -6.50 -12.87 -4.69
C PRO A 32 -5.54 -11.78 -4.19
N GLN A 33 -5.91 -10.51 -4.40
CA GLN A 33 -5.02 -9.40 -4.08
C GLN A 33 -5.21 -8.98 -2.63
N PHE A 34 -4.10 -8.86 -1.91
CA PHE A 34 -4.06 -8.34 -0.55
C PHE A 34 -3.42 -6.96 -0.51
N VAL A 35 -3.78 -6.20 0.52
CA VAL A 35 -3.18 -4.89 0.84
C VAL A 35 -2.79 -4.87 2.31
N LEU A 36 -1.68 -4.22 2.63
CA LEU A 36 -1.30 -3.91 4.00
C LEU A 36 -1.85 -2.53 4.38
N PRO A 37 -2.86 -2.44 5.28
CA PRO A 37 -3.40 -1.17 5.71
C PRO A 37 -2.49 -0.51 6.74
N LEU A 38 -2.30 0.81 6.62
CA LEU A 38 -1.73 1.66 7.64
C LEU A 38 -2.66 2.84 7.90
N VAL A 39 -2.77 3.25 9.15
CA VAL A 39 -3.43 4.49 9.55
C VAL A 39 -2.42 5.37 10.28
N VAL A 40 -2.18 6.57 9.76
CA VAL A 40 -1.39 7.60 10.44
C VAL A 40 -2.33 8.50 11.24
N ARG A 41 -2.00 8.76 12.50
CA ARG A 41 -2.70 9.76 13.31
C ARG A 41 -2.26 11.16 12.85
N ILE A 42 -3.18 11.93 12.29
CA ILE A 42 -2.91 13.30 11.81
C ILE A 42 -3.97 14.23 12.43
N GLU A 43 -3.62 14.82 13.58
CA GLU A 43 -4.44 15.85 14.22
C GLU A 43 -4.33 17.18 13.45
N LYS A 44 -5.34 18.06 13.62
CA LYS A 44 -5.34 19.36 12.92
C LYS A 44 -4.34 20.36 13.51
N ALA A 45 -4.25 20.40 14.83
CA ALA A 45 -3.46 21.40 15.54
C ALA A 45 -1.96 21.05 15.50
N GLU A 46 -1.66 19.76 15.54
CA GLU A 46 -0.31 19.24 15.69
C GLU A 46 -0.14 18.03 14.74
N PRO A 47 -0.09 18.26 13.41
CA PRO A 47 0.26 17.21 12.47
C PRO A 47 1.72 16.76 12.70
N PRO A 48 2.04 15.47 12.57
CA PRO A 48 3.42 15.01 12.70
C PRO A 48 4.27 15.48 11.52
N ALA A 49 5.58 15.55 11.73
CA ALA A 49 6.55 15.81 10.67
C ALA A 49 6.56 14.68 9.62
N ARG A 50 6.77 15.01 8.35
CA ARG A 50 6.81 14.04 7.23
C ARG A 50 7.82 12.92 7.48
N THR A 51 9.05 13.28 7.87
CA THR A 51 10.12 12.33 8.12
C THR A 51 9.76 11.39 9.26
N ASP A 52 9.29 11.92 10.39
CA ASP A 52 8.88 11.11 11.54
C ASP A 52 7.70 10.17 11.20
N ALA A 53 6.72 10.63 10.42
CA ALA A 53 5.61 9.80 9.97
C ALA A 53 6.07 8.66 9.03
N LEU A 54 6.98 8.93 8.10
CA LEU A 54 7.52 7.94 7.16
C LEU A 54 8.36 6.89 7.89
N GLU A 55 9.26 7.33 8.77
CA GLU A 55 10.08 6.40 9.57
C GLU A 55 9.21 5.55 10.49
N THR A 56 8.21 6.15 11.14
CA THR A 56 7.29 5.43 12.03
C THR A 56 6.44 4.45 11.26
N ALA A 57 6.01 4.78 10.05
CA ALA A 57 5.31 3.85 9.16
C ALA A 57 6.22 2.67 8.74
N ALA A 58 7.48 2.94 8.40
CA ALA A 58 8.43 1.88 8.07
C ALA A 58 8.68 0.96 9.27
N ARG A 59 8.90 1.52 10.45
CA ARG A 59 9.03 0.78 11.72
C ARG A 59 7.78 -0.05 12.00
N ALA A 60 6.58 0.50 11.80
CA ALA A 60 5.33 -0.23 11.99
C ALA A 60 5.25 -1.49 11.11
N VAL A 61 5.62 -1.39 9.83
CA VAL A 61 5.66 -2.57 8.94
C VAL A 61 6.63 -3.62 9.47
N LEU A 62 7.83 -3.22 9.89
CA LEU A 62 8.84 -4.15 10.43
C LEU A 62 8.37 -4.82 11.73
N VAL A 63 7.70 -4.06 12.61
CA VAL A 63 7.13 -4.59 13.85
C VAL A 63 6.05 -5.63 13.54
N LEU A 64 5.14 -5.38 12.59
CA LEU A 64 4.16 -6.38 12.19
C LEU A 64 4.80 -7.62 11.57
N LEU A 65 5.83 -7.44 10.74
CA LEU A 65 6.55 -8.54 10.10
C LEU A 65 7.42 -9.35 11.06
N SER A 66 7.67 -8.85 12.27
CA SER A 66 8.43 -9.55 13.31
C SER A 66 7.53 -10.08 14.43
N ASP A 67 6.23 -9.80 14.38
CA ASP A 67 5.26 -10.25 15.37
C ASP A 67 5.03 -11.76 15.23
N GLU A 68 4.97 -12.49 16.33
CA GLU A 68 4.76 -13.95 16.32
C GLU A 68 3.49 -14.35 15.56
N ARG A 69 2.47 -13.50 15.58
CA ARG A 69 1.21 -13.71 14.87
C ARG A 69 1.39 -13.72 13.36
N ALA A 70 2.44 -13.11 12.83
CA ALA A 70 2.75 -13.08 11.40
C ALA A 70 3.55 -14.30 10.90
N HIS A 71 3.88 -15.27 11.77
CA HIS A 71 4.74 -16.41 11.43
C HIS A 71 4.11 -17.76 11.74
N GLY A 72 4.56 -18.82 11.05
CA GLY A 72 4.10 -20.19 11.28
C GLY A 72 2.57 -20.32 11.19
N GLU A 73 1.98 -20.81 12.29
CA GLU A 73 0.53 -20.96 12.51
C GLU A 73 -0.11 -19.73 13.19
N GLY A 74 0.60 -18.60 13.25
CA GLY A 74 0.10 -17.35 13.81
C GLY A 74 -1.11 -16.81 13.06
N GLU A 75 -1.98 -16.09 13.78
CA GLU A 75 -3.28 -15.64 13.26
C GLU A 75 -3.20 -14.75 12.00
N TRP A 76 -2.07 -14.10 11.75
CA TRP A 76 -1.84 -13.22 10.59
C TRP A 76 -0.92 -13.85 9.54
N ALA A 77 -0.35 -15.01 9.81
CA ALA A 77 0.73 -15.59 9.02
C ALA A 77 0.30 -15.86 7.57
N GLN A 78 -0.90 -16.39 7.35
CA GLN A 78 -1.41 -16.62 5.98
C GLN A 78 -1.62 -15.30 5.23
N ALA A 79 -2.26 -14.31 5.85
CA ALA A 79 -2.50 -13.02 5.22
C ALA A 79 -1.18 -12.28 4.87
N VAL A 80 -0.16 -12.42 5.72
CA VAL A 80 1.18 -11.88 5.44
C VAL A 80 1.83 -12.59 4.25
N ARG A 81 1.76 -13.93 4.16
CA ARG A 81 2.24 -14.68 3.00
C ARG A 81 1.53 -14.26 1.71
N ASP A 82 0.19 -14.23 1.72
CA ASP A 82 -0.61 -13.87 0.55
C ASP A 82 -0.29 -12.44 0.05
N TRP A 83 -0.04 -11.52 0.97
CA TRP A 83 0.38 -10.16 0.65
C TRP A 83 1.80 -10.06 0.07
N GLN A 84 2.74 -10.85 0.59
CA GLN A 84 4.14 -10.87 0.12
C GLN A 84 4.31 -11.59 -1.22
N ASP A 85 3.53 -12.65 -1.46
CA ASP A 85 3.61 -13.47 -2.68
C ASP A 85 2.94 -12.79 -3.89
N ALA A 86 2.01 -11.86 -3.63
CA ALA A 86 1.44 -10.98 -4.66
C ALA A 86 2.33 -9.75 -4.93
N ARG A 87 1.77 -8.73 -5.61
CA ARG A 87 2.39 -7.40 -5.66
C ARG A 87 2.24 -6.72 -4.31
N ILE A 88 3.36 -6.38 -3.66
CA ILE A 88 3.37 -5.71 -2.34
C ILE A 88 2.66 -4.35 -2.45
N ARG A 89 1.44 -4.27 -1.90
CA ARG A 89 0.63 -3.05 -1.86
C ARG A 89 0.45 -2.57 -0.43
N LYS A 90 0.71 -1.29 -0.18
CA LYS A 90 0.44 -0.65 1.11
C LYS A 90 -0.56 0.47 0.88
N VAL A 91 -1.59 0.55 1.70
CA VAL A 91 -2.58 1.63 1.64
C VAL A 91 -2.54 2.40 2.94
N VAL A 92 -2.11 3.65 2.85
CA VAL A 92 -2.03 4.55 3.99
C VAL A 92 -3.26 5.44 4.01
N ARG A 93 -3.95 5.48 5.15
CA ARG A 93 -5.06 6.40 5.42
C ARG A 93 -4.74 7.26 6.63
N ARG A 94 -5.47 8.34 6.81
CA ARG A 94 -5.35 9.20 8.00
C ARG A 94 -6.56 9.13 8.90
N ALA A 95 -6.33 9.24 10.19
CA ALA A 95 -7.38 9.37 11.19
C ALA A 95 -7.00 10.40 12.26
N ARG A 96 -8.02 10.85 13.00
CA ARG A 96 -7.88 11.77 14.13
C ARG A 96 -8.98 11.55 15.15
N GLY A 97 -8.78 12.00 16.39
CA GLY A 97 -9.81 11.98 17.42
C GLY A 97 -10.56 10.65 17.54
N ALA A 98 -11.89 10.68 17.42
CA ALA A 98 -12.73 9.49 17.55
C ALA A 98 -12.47 8.41 16.50
N GLU A 99 -12.08 8.80 15.28
CA GLU A 99 -11.81 7.85 14.20
C GLU A 99 -10.47 7.13 14.40
N TRP A 100 -9.48 7.80 14.98
CA TRP A 100 -8.24 7.14 15.43
C TRP A 100 -8.54 6.09 16.52
N ARG A 101 -9.36 6.46 17.52
CA ARG A 101 -9.75 5.52 18.59
C ARG A 101 -10.51 4.30 18.04
N LYS A 102 -11.42 4.48 17.09
CA LYS A 102 -12.13 3.37 16.42
C LYS A 102 -11.18 2.48 15.62
N ALA A 103 -10.22 3.05 14.88
CA ALA A 103 -9.21 2.25 14.20
C ALA A 103 -8.36 1.43 15.21
N GLY A 104 -8.12 1.99 16.41
CA GLY A 104 -7.44 1.32 17.51
C GLY A 104 -8.15 0.08 18.06
N THR A 105 -9.45 -0.11 17.81
CA THR A 105 -10.19 -1.29 18.31
C THR A 105 -10.07 -2.52 17.41
N LEU A 106 -9.56 -2.37 16.19
CA LEU A 106 -9.31 -3.50 15.28
C LEU A 106 -7.98 -4.19 15.59
N PRO A 107 -7.77 -5.47 15.23
CA PRO A 107 -6.47 -6.13 15.34
C PRO A 107 -5.38 -5.35 14.60
N GLY A 108 -4.22 -5.17 15.23
CA GLY A 108 -3.11 -4.41 14.68
C GLY A 108 -2.19 -3.86 15.75
N ILE A 109 -1.13 -3.18 15.31
CA ILE A 109 -0.06 -2.67 16.19
C ILE A 109 0.06 -1.18 15.98
N THR A 110 0.02 -0.42 17.07
CA THR A 110 0.35 1.01 17.06
C THR A 110 1.82 1.17 17.40
N VAL A 111 2.55 1.90 16.56
CA VAL A 111 3.95 2.26 16.78
C VAL A 111 4.02 3.77 16.93
N HIS A 112 4.85 4.20 17.89
CA HIS A 112 5.08 5.59 18.24
C HIS A 112 6.45 6.03 17.72
N GLY A 113 6.47 7.18 17.03
CA GLY A 113 7.67 7.93 16.67
C GLY A 113 7.97 9.02 17.68
N ALA A 114 8.64 10.10 17.23
CA ALA A 114 8.89 11.26 18.07
C ALA A 114 7.59 12.02 18.39
N SER A 115 6.76 12.21 17.37
CA SER A 115 5.44 12.86 17.39
C SER A 115 4.39 12.07 16.61
N ALA A 116 4.82 11.24 15.66
CA ALA A 116 3.96 10.43 14.83
C ALA A 116 3.42 9.21 15.58
N GLU A 117 2.17 8.86 15.31
CA GLU A 117 1.59 7.58 15.67
C GLU A 117 1.08 6.90 14.40
N VAL A 118 1.53 5.67 14.16
CA VAL A 118 1.10 4.88 13.02
C VAL A 118 0.61 3.55 13.50
N ARG A 119 -0.60 3.18 13.05
CA ARG A 119 -1.18 1.86 13.28
C ARG A 119 -1.10 1.05 12.00
N VAL A 120 -0.44 -0.10 12.07
CA VAL A 120 -0.41 -1.10 11.01
C VAL A 120 -1.40 -2.23 11.35
N PHE A 121 -2.06 -2.75 10.32
CA PHE A 121 -3.05 -3.81 10.45
C PHE A 121 -2.56 -5.06 9.71
N PRO A 122 -3.03 -6.26 10.08
CA PRO A 122 -2.82 -7.46 9.27
C PRO A 122 -3.25 -7.20 7.83
N PRO A 123 -2.57 -7.78 6.83
CA PRO A 123 -3.04 -7.66 5.46
C PRO A 123 -4.47 -8.17 5.32
N ILE A 124 -5.22 -7.51 4.44
CA ILE A 124 -6.62 -7.84 4.15
C ILE A 124 -6.81 -8.03 2.65
N PRO A 125 -7.81 -8.82 2.23
CA PRO A 125 -8.24 -8.86 0.84
C PRO A 125 -8.57 -7.45 0.33
N LEU A 126 -8.32 -7.18 -0.96
CA LEU A 126 -8.51 -5.87 -1.57
C LEU A 126 -9.94 -5.33 -1.40
N ASP A 127 -10.93 -6.22 -1.37
CA ASP A 127 -12.36 -5.96 -1.15
C ASP A 127 -12.82 -6.17 0.31
N GLY A 128 -11.93 -6.62 1.19
CA GLY A 128 -12.20 -6.99 2.58
C GLY A 128 -12.02 -5.89 3.63
N TRP A 129 -12.15 -4.61 3.25
CA TRP A 129 -11.89 -3.49 4.17
C TRP A 129 -12.89 -3.41 5.33
N PRO A 130 -12.43 -3.41 6.60
CA PRO A 130 -13.27 -3.08 7.74
C PRO A 130 -13.90 -1.70 7.59
N LYS A 131 -15.17 -1.54 8.01
CA LYS A 131 -15.93 -0.28 7.84
C LYS A 131 -15.24 0.91 8.50
N GLU A 132 -14.57 0.67 9.63
CA GLU A 132 -13.81 1.65 10.39
C GLU A 132 -12.65 2.22 9.57
N LEU A 133 -12.00 1.39 8.75
CA LEU A 133 -10.88 1.80 7.89
C LEU A 133 -11.36 2.32 6.53
N ALA A 134 -12.39 1.69 5.94
CA ALA A 134 -12.91 1.99 4.61
C ALA A 134 -13.40 3.44 4.44
N LYS A 135 -13.84 4.08 5.53
CA LYS A 135 -14.29 5.47 5.55
C LYS A 135 -13.19 6.51 5.78
N LEU A 136 -11.98 6.08 6.14
CA LEU A 136 -10.85 7.00 6.37
C LEU A 136 -10.28 7.52 5.05
N GLN A 137 -9.77 8.75 5.05
CA GLN A 137 -9.26 9.40 3.83
C GLN A 137 -7.82 8.99 3.53
N VAL A 138 -7.50 8.81 2.24
CA VAL A 138 -6.11 8.63 1.74
C VAL A 138 -5.44 9.99 1.50
N SER A 139 -6.22 11.01 1.11
CA SER A 139 -5.73 12.37 0.93
C SER A 139 -5.40 13.06 2.27
N GLY A 140 -4.53 14.08 2.23
CA GLY A 140 -4.04 14.76 3.43
C GLY A 140 -3.00 13.95 4.20
N THR A 141 -2.29 13.07 3.51
CA THR A 141 -1.11 12.32 3.97
C THR A 141 0.20 12.93 3.45
N ASP A 142 0.12 13.99 2.66
CA ASP A 142 1.25 14.87 2.35
C ASP A 142 1.45 15.80 3.56
N LEU A 143 2.57 15.60 4.26
CA LEU A 143 2.93 16.27 5.51
C LEU A 143 4.17 17.12 5.28
N ASP A 144 4.41 18.15 6.09
CA ASP A 144 5.63 18.95 5.96
C ASP A 144 6.69 18.53 6.99
N ASP A 145 7.96 18.80 6.71
CA ASP A 145 9.03 18.74 7.70
C ASP A 145 9.35 20.18 8.16
N PRO A 146 9.46 20.45 9.48
CA PRO A 146 9.72 21.80 9.97
C PRO A 146 11.13 22.29 9.63
N GLU A 147 12.10 21.39 9.46
CA GLU A 147 13.45 21.69 8.98
C GLU A 147 13.97 20.56 8.05
N PRO A 148 14.82 20.87 7.06
CA PRO A 148 15.43 19.84 6.22
C PRO A 148 16.35 18.94 7.06
N VAL A 149 16.27 17.63 6.83
CA VAL A 149 17.13 16.62 7.46
C VAL A 149 18.60 16.98 7.22
N SER A 150 19.27 17.46 8.28
CA SER A 150 20.70 17.73 8.24
C SER A 150 21.45 16.41 8.26
N TYR A 151 21.86 15.92 7.09
CA TYR A 151 22.85 14.87 7.01
C TYR A 151 24.19 15.46 7.44
N THR A 152 24.55 15.32 8.71
CA THR A 152 25.93 15.58 9.13
C THR A 152 26.79 14.49 8.49
N GLN A 153 27.58 14.88 7.48
CA GLN A 153 28.61 14.03 6.89
C GLN A 153 29.58 13.61 8.00
N LEU A 154 29.70 12.31 8.23
CA LEU A 154 30.79 11.70 8.98
C LEU A 154 32.08 11.75 8.17
#